data_AF-A0A7G5FF77-F1
#
_entry.id   AF-A0A7G5FF77-F1
#
_cell.length_a   1.000
_cell.length_b   1.000
_cell.length_c   1.000
_cell.angle_alpha   90.00
_cell.angle_beta   90.00
_cell.angle_gamma   90.00
#
_symmetry.space_group_name_H-M   'P 1'
#
loop_
_entity.id
_entity.type
_entity.pdbx_description
1 polymer ?
#
loop_
_entity_poly.entity_id
_entity_poly.type
_entity_poly.pdbx_seq_one_letter_code
_entity_poly.pdbx_strand_id
1 'polypeptide(L)'
;MKPYSASSPSYAETPQPTTCAWCGTPIEVSGRGRPKKYCSHSCRQRAYEQRNNVAGTAIPAEAVILRPEKASRLKDSLFELRCAAEDVATAASEGADGEEIRQLCEDLVELARSIEKLR
;
A
#
# COMPACT_ATOMS: atom_id res chain seq x y z
N MET A 1 -5.41 41.04 6.83
CA MET A 1 -4.99 39.78 6.16
C MET A 1 -3.49 39.61 6.34
N LYS A 2 -3.06 38.71 7.24
CA LYS A 2 -1.65 38.34 7.44
C LYS A 2 -1.41 37.02 6.67
N PRO A 3 -0.30 36.87 5.91
CA PRO A 3 -0.02 35.61 5.21
C PRO A 3 0.40 34.52 6.20
N TYR A 4 -0.20 33.34 6.08
CA TYR A 4 0.18 32.14 6.84
C TYR A 4 1.57 31.68 6.38
N SER A 5 2.55 31.80 7.28
CA SER A 5 3.87 31.18 7.17
C SER A 5 3.74 29.69 7.50
N ALA A 6 3.85 28.82 6.50
CA ALA A 6 3.92 27.38 6.70
C ALA A 6 5.32 27.00 7.20
N SER A 7 5.49 26.92 8.51
CA SER A 7 6.68 26.32 9.13
C SER A 7 6.52 24.79 9.07
N SER A 8 7.26 24.12 8.19
CA SER A 8 7.29 22.66 8.09
C SER A 8 7.79 22.02 9.38
N PRO A 9 7.09 21.02 9.97
CA PRO A 9 7.67 20.25 11.05
C PRO A 9 8.74 19.30 10.49
N SER A 10 9.93 19.36 11.08
CA SER A 10 11.03 18.41 10.90
C SER A 10 10.60 17.02 11.37
N TYR A 11 10.23 16.14 10.45
CA TYR A 11 10.04 14.72 10.75
C TYR A 11 11.41 14.12 11.07
N ALA A 12 11.64 13.81 12.34
CA ALA A 12 12.72 12.89 12.71
C ALA A 12 12.51 11.60 11.91
N GLU A 13 13.48 11.24 11.08
CA GLU A 13 13.37 10.12 10.15
C GLU A 13 13.46 8.80 10.93
N THR A 14 12.31 8.34 11.43
CA THR A 14 12.16 7.00 11.98
C THR A 14 12.55 6.01 10.87
N PRO A 15 13.44 5.04 11.12
CA PRO A 15 13.84 4.08 10.08
C PRO A 15 12.59 3.38 9.56
N GLN A 16 12.30 3.60 8.26
CA GLN A 16 11.12 3.06 7.61
C GLN A 16 11.08 1.54 7.82
N PRO A 17 9.93 0.97 8.23
CA PRO A 17 9.81 -0.46 8.45
C PRO A 17 10.16 -1.19 7.14
N THR A 18 11.14 -2.11 7.21
CA THR A 18 11.51 -2.89 6.03
C THR A 18 10.37 -3.80 5.64
N THR A 19 9.84 -3.65 4.43
CA THR A 19 8.77 -4.50 3.90
C THR A 19 9.36 -5.71 3.18
N CYS A 20 8.61 -6.82 3.20
CA CYS A 20 8.98 -8.02 2.46
C CYS A 20 8.98 -7.76 0.95
N ALA A 21 10.10 -7.98 0.28
CA ALA A 21 10.23 -7.80 -1.16
C ALA A 21 9.39 -8.78 -1.99
N TRP A 22 8.71 -9.75 -1.36
CA TRP A 22 7.78 -10.66 -2.03
C TRP A 22 6.31 -10.33 -1.77
N CYS A 23 5.90 -10.12 -0.51
CA CYS A 23 4.49 -9.97 -0.15
C CYS A 23 4.13 -8.59 0.42
N GLY A 24 5.08 -7.67 0.56
CA GLY A 24 4.85 -6.33 1.09
C GLY A 24 4.63 -6.24 2.60
N THR A 25 4.41 -7.37 3.30
CA THR A 25 4.20 -7.39 4.75
C THR A 25 5.39 -6.77 5.50
N PRO A 26 5.15 -5.91 6.51
CA PRO A 26 6.20 -5.39 7.38
C PRO A 26 7.02 -6.52 8.00
N ILE A 27 8.34 -6.39 7.97
CA ILE A 27 9.26 -7.31 8.63
C ILE A 27 9.68 -6.70 9.96
N GLU A 28 9.50 -7.45 11.03
CA GLU A 28 10.06 -7.10 12.34
C GLU A 28 11.59 -7.05 12.26
N VAL A 29 12.14 -5.86 12.49
CA VAL A 29 13.58 -5.62 12.46
C VAL A 29 14.16 -6.02 13.82
N SER A 30 14.65 -7.26 13.95
CA SER A 30 15.28 -7.74 15.18
C SER A 30 16.81 -7.68 15.10
N GLY A 31 17.41 -6.82 15.92
CA GLY A 31 18.86 -6.79 16.19
C GLY A 31 19.72 -5.92 15.26
N ARG A 32 21.04 -5.92 15.52
CA ARG A 32 22.05 -5.30 14.65
C ARG A 32 22.42 -6.27 13.53
N GLY A 33 22.36 -5.83 12.27
CA GLY A 33 22.77 -6.64 11.12
C GLY A 33 22.13 -6.17 9.82
N ARG A 34 22.40 -6.89 8.72
CA ARG A 34 21.79 -6.63 7.42
C ARG A 34 20.27 -6.89 7.51
N PRO A 35 19.41 -5.92 7.13
CA PRO A 35 17.97 -6.12 7.17
C PRO A 35 17.53 -7.32 6.32
N LYS A 36 16.53 -8.06 6.81
CA LYS A 36 15.93 -9.17 6.07
C LYS A 36 15.16 -8.64 4.89
N LYS A 37 15.32 -9.27 3.71
CA LYS A 37 14.59 -8.93 2.48
C LYS A 37 13.22 -9.62 2.40
N TYR A 38 13.01 -10.72 3.13
CA TYR A 38 11.79 -11.54 3.07
C TYR A 38 11.31 -11.89 4.47
N CYS A 39 9.99 -11.91 4.68
CA CYS A 39 9.38 -12.24 5.97
C CYS A 39 9.46 -13.74 6.33
N SER A 40 9.59 -14.62 5.34
CA SER A 40 9.62 -16.07 5.54
C SER A 40 10.42 -16.82 4.47
N HIS A 41 10.79 -18.07 4.76
CA HIS A 41 11.42 -18.97 3.79
C HIS A 41 10.55 -19.15 2.53
N SER A 42 9.24 -19.32 2.70
CA SER A 42 8.29 -19.47 1.60
C SER A 42 8.28 -18.26 0.67
N CYS A 43 8.32 -17.03 1.22
CA CYS A 43 8.42 -15.81 0.41
C CYS A 43 9.74 -15.72 -0.36
N ARG A 44 10.85 -16.14 0.24
CA ARG A 44 12.15 -16.20 -0.44
C ARG A 44 12.14 -17.22 -1.58
N GLN A 45 11.56 -18.40 -1.36
CA GLN A 45 11.47 -19.47 -2.35
C GLN A 45 10.62 -19.04 -3.55
N ARG A 46 9.44 -18.46 -3.32
CA ARG A 46 8.60 -17.94 -4.40
C ARG A 46 9.27 -16.81 -5.20
N ALA A 47 10.04 -15.94 -4.54
CA ALA A 47 10.83 -14.91 -5.21
C ALA A 47 11.95 -15.47 -6.09
N TYR A 48 12.48 -16.64 -5.74
CA TYR A 48 13.43 -17.36 -6.59
C TYR A 48 12.72 -17.99 -7.80
N GLU A 49 11.62 -18.70 -7.57
CA GLU A 49 10.83 -19.37 -8.61
C GLU A 49 10.32 -18.38 -9.66
N GLN A 50 9.80 -17.22 -9.25
CA GLN A 50 9.36 -16.19 -10.20
C GLN A 50 10.50 -15.75 -11.13
N ARG A 51 11.69 -15.48 -10.58
CA ARG A 51 12.86 -15.07 -11.37
C ARG A 51 13.32 -16.17 -12.32
N ASN A 52 13.27 -17.42 -11.88
CA ASN A 52 13.63 -18.56 -12.71
C ASN A 52 12.61 -18.81 -13.82
N ASN A 53 11.32 -18.61 -13.56
CA ASN A 53 10.24 -18.82 -14.53
C ASN A 53 10.25 -17.82 -15.68
N VAL A 54 10.79 -16.61 -15.47
CA VAL A 54 10.91 -15.58 -16.51
C VAL A 54 12.30 -15.56 -17.16
N ALA A 55 13.24 -16.37 -16.67
CA ALA A 55 14.59 -16.46 -17.23
C ALA A 55 14.52 -16.92 -18.70
N GLY A 56 15.20 -16.19 -19.59
CA GLY A 56 15.17 -16.46 -21.03
C GLY A 56 13.95 -15.89 -21.78
N THR A 57 13.06 -15.17 -21.09
CA THR A 57 11.98 -14.40 -21.72
C THR A 57 12.34 -12.92 -21.80
N ALA A 58 11.55 -12.14 -22.55
CA ALA A 58 11.66 -10.67 -22.55
C ALA A 58 11.04 -10.00 -21.30
N ILE A 59 10.52 -10.79 -20.35
CA ILE A 59 9.85 -10.27 -19.15
C ILE A 59 10.90 -9.92 -18.09
N PRO A 60 10.90 -8.71 -17.52
CA PRO A 60 11.81 -8.33 -16.44
C PRO A 60 11.67 -9.23 -15.21
N ALA A 61 12.79 -9.49 -14.52
CA ALA A 61 12.84 -10.38 -13.36
C ALA A 61 11.99 -9.88 -12.17
N GLU A 62 11.81 -8.55 -12.09
CA GLU A 62 11.04 -7.83 -11.09
C GLU A 62 9.58 -7.55 -11.51
N ALA A 63 9.17 -7.95 -12.73
CA ALA A 63 7.82 -7.70 -13.21
C ALA A 63 6.77 -8.37 -12.31
N VAL A 64 5.66 -7.69 -12.03
CA VAL A 64 4.52 -8.31 -11.35
C VAL A 64 3.60 -8.94 -12.39
N ILE A 65 3.56 -10.27 -12.42
CA ILE A 65 2.69 -11.03 -13.33
C ILE A 65 1.37 -11.33 -12.59
N LEU A 66 0.26 -10.83 -13.13
CA LEU A 66 -1.09 -11.06 -12.61
C LEU A 66 -1.93 -11.77 -13.66
N ARG A 67 -2.90 -12.58 -13.21
CA ARG A 67 -3.97 -13.02 -14.09
C ARG A 67 -4.82 -11.82 -14.51
N PRO A 68 -5.35 -11.78 -15.75
CA PRO A 68 -6.18 -10.68 -16.22
C PRO A 68 -7.35 -10.36 -15.28
N GLU A 69 -8.00 -11.39 -14.72
CA GLU A 69 -9.14 -11.23 -13.81
C GLU A 69 -8.71 -10.55 -12.50
N LYS A 70 -7.50 -10.86 -12.00
CA LYS A 70 -6.95 -10.24 -10.80
C LYS A 70 -6.59 -8.78 -11.04
N ALA A 71 -6.07 -8.45 -12.23
CA ALA A 71 -5.81 -7.08 -12.63
C ALA A 71 -7.11 -6.27 -12.77
N SER A 72 -8.17 -6.86 -13.32
CA SER A 72 -9.49 -6.21 -13.39
C SER A 72 -10.04 -5.90 -12.00
N ARG A 73 -10.07 -6.90 -11.12
CA ARG A 73 -10.55 -6.70 -9.74
C ARG A 73 -9.76 -5.62 -8.99
N LEU A 74 -8.43 -5.58 -9.17
CA LEU A 74 -7.60 -4.52 -8.59
C LEU A 74 -8.01 -3.13 -9.10
N LYS A 75 -8.29 -3.00 -10.41
CA LYS A 75 -8.79 -1.72 -10.97
C LYS A 75 -10.14 -1.34 -10.37
N ASP A 76 -11.05 -2.29 -10.27
CA ASP A 76 -12.39 -2.06 -9.71
C ASP A 76 -12.31 -1.60 -8.25
N SER A 77 -11.49 -2.27 -7.43
CA SER A 77 -11.32 -1.86 -6.03
C SER A 77 -10.59 -0.51 -5.88
N LEU A 78 -9.63 -0.19 -6.75
CA LEU A 78 -9.01 1.15 -6.76
C LEU A 78 -10.01 2.25 -7.17
N PHE A 79 -10.93 1.93 -8.06
CA PHE A 79 -12.01 2.85 -8.43
C PHE A 79 -12.93 3.11 -7.23
N GLU A 80 -13.34 2.05 -6.53
CA GLU A 80 -14.14 2.14 -5.32
C GLU A 80 -13.44 2.97 -4.24
N LEU A 81 -12.13 2.75 -4.04
CA LEU A 81 -11.32 3.50 -3.07
C LEU A 81 -11.30 4.99 -3.37
N ARG A 82 -11.15 5.37 -4.65
CA ARG A 82 -11.20 6.76 -5.08
C ARG A 82 -12.57 7.36 -4.80
N CYS A 83 -13.65 6.65 -5.10
CA CYS A 83 -15.01 7.12 -4.83
C CYS A 83 -15.23 7.36 -3.33
N ALA A 84 -14.85 6.42 -2.46
CA ALA A 84 -14.96 6.61 -1.02
C ALA A 84 -14.17 7.85 -0.52
N ALA A 85 -13.01 8.15 -1.13
CA ALA A 85 -12.26 9.36 -0.82
C ALA A 85 -12.94 10.65 -1.34
N GLU A 86 -13.60 10.58 -2.50
CA GLU A 86 -14.40 11.67 -3.04
C GLU A 86 -15.66 11.94 -2.20
N ASP A 87 -16.25 10.90 -1.62
CA ASP A 87 -17.40 11.02 -0.71
C ASP A 87 -17.01 11.77 0.57
N VAL A 88 -15.84 11.44 1.16
CA VAL A 88 -15.28 12.20 2.30
C VAL A 88 -15.09 13.67 1.94
N ALA A 89 -14.51 13.96 0.77
CA ALA A 89 -14.30 15.34 0.33
C ALA A 89 -15.61 16.10 0.10
N THR A 90 -16.61 15.42 -0.47
CA THR A 90 -17.95 15.98 -0.72
C THR A 90 -18.65 16.30 0.61
N ALA A 91 -18.72 15.33 1.52
CA ALA A 91 -19.31 15.50 2.84
C ALA A 91 -18.64 16.65 3.61
N ALA A 92 -17.30 16.75 3.55
CA ALA A 92 -16.57 17.86 4.18
C ALA A 92 -16.92 19.21 3.56
N SER A 93 -17.11 19.27 2.24
CA SER A 93 -17.47 20.51 1.53
C SER A 93 -18.91 20.96 1.79
N GLU A 94 -19.80 20.01 2.07
CA GLU A 94 -21.22 20.26 2.37
C GLU A 94 -21.47 20.53 3.86
N GLY A 95 -20.42 20.45 4.70
CA GLY A 95 -20.51 20.73 6.12
C GLY A 95 -21.14 19.60 6.94
N ALA A 96 -20.96 18.35 6.49
CA ALA A 96 -21.29 17.15 7.26
C ALA A 96 -20.67 17.21 8.66
N ASP A 97 -21.35 16.61 9.63
CA ASP A 97 -20.86 16.60 11.00
C ASP A 97 -19.65 15.67 11.19
N GLY A 98 -19.00 15.79 12.34
CA GLY A 98 -17.80 15.02 12.63
C GLY A 98 -18.03 13.52 12.81
N GLU A 99 -19.27 13.08 13.01
CA GLU A 99 -19.61 11.66 13.09
C GLU A 99 -19.75 11.05 11.70
N GLU A 100 -20.43 11.73 10.78
CA GLU A 100 -20.53 11.33 9.38
C GLU A 100 -19.15 11.27 8.71
N ILE A 101 -18.32 12.32 8.87
CA ILE A 101 -16.95 12.33 8.34
C ILE A 101 -16.10 11.20 8.92
N ARG A 102 -16.27 10.88 10.21
CA ARG A 102 -15.55 9.80 10.85
C ARG A 102 -15.94 8.45 10.24
N GLN A 103 -17.23 8.21 10.02
CA GLN A 103 -17.72 6.97 9.40
C GLN A 103 -17.17 6.81 7.98
N LEU A 104 -17.25 7.85 7.14
CA LEU A 104 -16.70 7.80 5.78
C LEU A 104 -15.19 7.54 5.76
N CYS A 105 -14.44 8.12 6.72
CA CYS A 105 -13.02 7.84 6.87
C CYS A 105 -12.76 6.38 7.30
N GLU A 106 -13.57 5.81 8.18
CA GLU A 106 -13.46 4.42 8.62
C GLU A 106 -13.69 3.46 7.44
N ASP A 107 -14.74 3.69 6.66
CA ASP A 107 -15.08 2.89 5.48
C ASP A 107 -13.97 2.97 4.41
N LEU A 108 -13.44 4.18 4.16
CA LEU A 108 -12.31 4.39 3.25
C LEU A 108 -11.06 3.61 3.68
N VAL A 109 -10.73 3.63 4.97
CA VAL A 109 -9.57 2.91 5.52
C VAL A 109 -9.78 1.40 5.47
N GLU A 110 -10.99 0.92 5.74
CA GLU A 110 -11.33 -0.50 5.61
C GLU A 110 -11.16 -0.99 4.17
N LEU A 111 -11.66 -0.22 3.21
CA LEU A 111 -11.51 -0.52 1.79
C LEU A 111 -10.04 -0.55 1.38
N ALA A 112 -9.23 0.43 1.81
CA ALA A 112 -7.78 0.44 1.56
C ALA A 112 -7.09 -0.83 2.09
N ARG A 113 -7.38 -1.22 3.34
CA ARG A 113 -6.83 -2.43 3.98
C ARG A 113 -7.25 -3.72 3.28
N SER A 114 -8.45 -3.74 2.67
CA SER A 114 -8.90 -4.88 1.88
C SER A 114 -8.07 -5.03 0.59
N ILE A 115 -7.75 -3.91 -0.06
CA ILE A 115 -6.99 -3.84 -1.31
C ILE A 115 -5.53 -4.24 -1.10
N GLU A 116 -4.91 -3.83 0.02
CA GLU A 116 -3.51 -4.18 0.35
C GLU A 116 -3.23 -5.69 0.36
N LYS A 117 -4.24 -6.54 0.57
CA LYS A 117 -4.13 -8.01 0.60
C LYS A 117 -4.03 -8.66 -0.79
N LEU A 118 -3.55 -7.91 -1.78
CA LEU A 118 -3.62 -8.25 -3.20
C LEU A 118 -2.63 -9.30 -3.71
N ARG A 119 -1.69 -9.83 -2.92
CA ARG A 119 -0.77 -10.89 -3.41
C ARG A 119 -1.17 -12.30 -3.00
#